data_AF-A0A087C4J6-F1
#
_entry.id   AF-A0A087C4J6-F1
#
_cell.length_a   1.000
_cell.length_b   1.000
_cell.length_c   1.000
_cell.angle_alpha   90.00
_cell.angle_beta   90.00
_cell.angle_gamma   90.00
#
_symmetry.space_group_name_H-M   'P 1'
#
loop_
_entity.id
_entity.type
_entity.pdbx_description
1 polymer ?
#
loop_
_entity_poly.entity_id
_entity_poly.type
_entity_poly.pdbx_seq_one_letter_code
_entity_poly.pdbx_strand_id
1 'polypeptide(L)'
;MAVIGAMVHDIGTYRVLAHDGSDGEPLRFDGPRYIQHGLLGYRYLLEQGVDEAVAAFARNHTGVGLTREDVERQGLALPPDDYAPTTLEQEVVMVADKYHSKSVPPKFLTVEAYTKKAARFGEGNKRRWLDVVAKYGVPDIPALAKRFDMRLV
;
A
#
# COMPACT_ATOMS: atom_id res chain seq x y z
N MET A 1 -0.03 -17.65 3.81
CA MET A 1 -0.90 -16.46 3.74
C MET A 1 -0.20 -15.24 3.15
N ALA A 2 0.93 -14.78 3.72
CA ALA A 2 1.61 -13.55 3.27
C ALA A 2 1.88 -13.45 1.76
N VAL A 3 2.39 -14.51 1.12
CA VAL A 3 2.71 -14.49 -0.33
C VAL A 3 1.46 -14.26 -1.18
N ILE A 4 0.37 -14.98 -0.91
CA ILE A 4 -0.90 -14.83 -1.63
C ILE A 4 -1.46 -13.42 -1.39
N GLY A 5 -1.49 -12.98 -0.13
CA GLY A 5 -1.92 -11.64 0.25
C GLY A 5 -1.12 -10.54 -0.46
N ALA A 6 0.20 -10.70 -0.56
CA ALA A 6 1.08 -9.77 -1.27
C ALA A 6 0.77 -9.70 -2.77
N MET A 7 0.37 -10.80 -3.41
CA MET A 7 0.01 -10.78 -4.83
C MET A 7 -1.31 -10.05 -5.11
N VAL A 8 -2.23 -10.00 -4.14
CA VAL A 8 -3.58 -9.48 -4.36
C VAL A 8 -3.87 -8.15 -3.64
N HIS A 9 -2.94 -7.64 -2.82
CA HIS A 9 -3.22 -6.47 -1.97
C HIS A 9 -3.66 -5.22 -2.76
N ASP A 10 -3.20 -5.06 -4.00
CA ASP A 10 -3.56 -3.94 -4.89
C ASP A 10 -4.66 -4.26 -5.91
N ILE A 11 -5.32 -5.42 -5.85
CA ILE A 11 -6.26 -5.84 -6.90
C ILE A 11 -7.40 -4.85 -7.13
N GLY A 12 -7.77 -4.05 -6.12
CA GLY A 12 -8.79 -3.02 -6.25
C GLY A 12 -8.37 -1.80 -7.09
N THR A 13 -7.12 -1.68 -7.51
CA THR A 13 -6.65 -0.60 -8.40
C THR A 13 -7.40 -0.58 -9.74
N TYR A 14 -7.80 -1.75 -10.26
CA TYR A 14 -8.66 -1.86 -11.44
C TYR A 14 -10.00 -1.12 -11.30
N ARG A 15 -10.50 -0.95 -10.08
CA ARG A 15 -11.78 -0.29 -9.79
C ARG A 15 -11.65 1.24 -9.65
N VAL A 16 -10.43 1.77 -9.71
CA VAL A 16 -10.14 3.22 -9.60
C VAL A 16 -9.24 3.70 -10.75
N LEU A 17 -9.30 3.02 -11.90
CA LEU A 17 -8.69 3.51 -13.14
C LEU A 17 -9.49 4.70 -13.68
N ALA A 18 -8.79 5.78 -13.99
CA ALA A 18 -9.33 6.89 -14.78
C ALA A 18 -9.11 6.65 -16.29
N HIS A 19 -8.02 5.95 -16.63
CA HIS A 19 -7.68 5.54 -17.99
C HIS A 19 -6.75 4.32 -17.92
N ASP A 20 -7.04 3.28 -18.69
CA ASP A 20 -6.38 1.96 -18.58
C ASP A 20 -5.16 1.77 -19.49
N GLY A 21 -4.84 2.76 -20.32
CA GLY A 21 -3.72 2.75 -21.25
C GLY A 21 -3.88 1.83 -22.46
N SER A 22 -5.08 1.25 -22.68
CA SER A 22 -5.34 0.30 -23.77
C SER A 22 -5.31 0.93 -25.18
N ASP A 23 -5.41 2.26 -25.26
CA ASP A 23 -5.34 3.05 -26.49
C ASP A 23 -3.95 3.65 -26.76
N GLY A 24 -2.94 3.32 -25.95
CA GLY A 24 -1.58 3.83 -26.06
C GLY A 24 -1.29 5.10 -25.25
N GLU A 25 -2.31 5.71 -24.62
CA GLU A 25 -2.09 6.78 -23.65
C GLU A 25 -1.55 6.25 -22.31
N PRO A 26 -0.92 7.08 -21.46
CA PRO A 26 -0.43 6.64 -20.16
C PRO A 26 -1.55 6.20 -19.23
N LEU A 27 -1.34 5.10 -18.51
CA LEU A 27 -2.17 4.65 -17.39
C LEU A 27 -2.41 5.78 -16.38
N ARG A 28 -3.68 6.04 -16.04
CA ARG A 28 -4.06 7.04 -15.04
C ARG A 28 -5.04 6.46 -14.04
N PHE A 29 -4.84 6.81 -12.77
CA PHE A 29 -5.76 6.47 -11.70
C PHE A 29 -6.61 7.67 -11.32
N ASP A 30 -7.80 7.43 -10.79
CA ASP A 30 -8.62 8.44 -10.11
C ASP A 30 -7.89 8.83 -8.80
N GLY A 31 -7.11 9.91 -8.84
CA GLY A 31 -6.30 10.38 -7.71
C GLY A 31 -7.11 10.56 -6.41
N PRO A 32 -8.19 11.38 -6.42
CA PRO A 32 -9.05 11.58 -5.25
C PRO A 32 -9.63 10.29 -4.67
N ARG A 33 -9.98 9.32 -5.51
CA ARG A 33 -10.56 8.03 -5.07
C ARG A 33 -9.54 6.92 -4.94
N TYR A 34 -8.26 7.14 -5.23
CA TYR A 34 -7.25 6.10 -5.25
C TYR A 34 -7.20 5.35 -3.92
N ILE A 35 -7.38 6.04 -2.79
CA ILE A 35 -7.43 5.45 -1.46
C ILE A 35 -8.47 4.32 -1.32
N GLN A 36 -9.53 4.33 -2.13
CA GLN A 36 -10.58 3.31 -2.13
C GLN A 36 -10.13 1.94 -2.66
N HIS A 37 -8.99 1.86 -3.38
CA HIS A 37 -8.52 0.60 -3.96
C HIS A 37 -8.41 -0.53 -2.93
N GLY A 38 -8.00 -0.24 -1.69
CA GLY A 38 -7.94 -1.27 -0.65
C GLY A 38 -9.31 -1.86 -0.30
N LEU A 39 -10.32 -1.01 -0.04
CA LEU A 39 -11.67 -1.44 0.30
C LEU A 39 -12.41 -2.07 -0.90
N LEU A 40 -12.20 -1.54 -2.11
CA LEU A 40 -12.78 -2.09 -3.33
C LEU A 40 -12.16 -3.45 -3.67
N GLY A 41 -10.84 -3.61 -3.49
CA GLY A 41 -10.16 -4.89 -3.67
C GLY A 41 -10.63 -5.94 -2.66
N TYR A 42 -10.80 -5.54 -1.39
CA TYR A 42 -11.37 -6.39 -0.36
C TYR A 42 -12.75 -6.93 -0.74
N ARG A 43 -13.68 -6.04 -1.11
CA ARG A 43 -15.04 -6.43 -1.52
C ARG A 43 -15.04 -7.33 -2.75
N TYR A 44 -14.22 -6.97 -3.75
CA TYR A 44 -14.11 -7.77 -4.97
C TYR A 44 -13.62 -9.19 -4.69
N LEU A 45 -12.62 -9.37 -3.83
CA LEU A 45 -12.12 -10.70 -3.47
C LEU A 45 -13.19 -11.53 -2.76
N LEU A 46 -13.95 -10.94 -1.83
CA LEU A 46 -15.08 -11.63 -1.17
C LEU A 46 -16.18 -12.03 -2.17
N GLU A 47 -16.52 -11.16 -3.10
CA GLU A 47 -17.49 -11.45 -4.18
C GLU A 47 -17.05 -12.63 -5.06
N GLN A 48 -15.74 -12.83 -5.23
CA GLN A 48 -15.18 -13.98 -5.97
C GLN A 48 -15.03 -15.25 -5.10
N GLY A 49 -15.49 -15.24 -3.85
CA GLY A 49 -15.38 -16.37 -2.93
C GLY A 49 -13.99 -16.59 -2.35
N VAL A 50 -13.10 -15.59 -2.41
CA VAL A 50 -11.81 -15.63 -1.73
C VAL A 50 -12.00 -15.48 -0.23
N ASP A 51 -11.27 -16.28 0.54
CA ASP A 51 -11.29 -16.25 2.00
C ASP A 51 -10.95 -14.85 2.56
N GLU A 52 -11.69 -14.42 3.58
CA GLU A 52 -11.53 -13.09 4.19
C GLU A 52 -10.11 -12.86 4.73
N ALA A 53 -9.43 -13.91 5.21
CA ALA A 53 -8.05 -13.79 5.68
C ALA A 53 -7.07 -13.43 4.55
N VAL A 54 -7.39 -13.76 3.30
CA VAL A 54 -6.66 -13.27 2.11
C VAL A 54 -7.16 -11.89 1.69
N ALA A 55 -8.48 -11.68 1.63
CA ALA A 55 -9.08 -10.42 1.19
C ALA A 55 -8.63 -9.24 2.06
N ALA A 56 -8.47 -9.44 3.36
CA ALA A 56 -8.07 -8.42 4.32
C ALA A 56 -6.70 -7.79 4.02
N PHE A 57 -5.82 -8.48 3.28
CA PHE A 57 -4.57 -7.87 2.79
C PHE A 57 -4.84 -6.67 1.87
N ALA A 58 -5.87 -6.75 1.02
CA ALA A 58 -6.26 -5.61 0.20
C ALA A 58 -6.79 -4.45 1.06
N ARG A 59 -7.65 -4.74 2.05
CA ARG A 59 -8.22 -3.73 2.94
C ARG A 59 -7.16 -2.99 3.78
N ASN A 60 -6.16 -3.71 4.30
CA ASN A 60 -5.35 -3.27 5.43
C ASN A 60 -3.88 -2.93 5.11
N HIS A 61 -3.49 -2.87 3.82
CA HIS A 61 -2.09 -2.61 3.44
C HIS A 61 -1.74 -1.13 3.26
N THR A 62 -2.73 -0.22 3.27
CA THR A 62 -2.52 1.18 2.88
C THR A 62 -1.85 1.98 4.00
N GLY A 63 -0.85 2.80 3.63
CA GLY A 63 -0.11 3.60 4.61
C GLY A 63 0.64 2.72 5.61
N VAL A 64 0.75 3.18 6.86
CA VAL A 64 1.41 2.43 7.95
C VAL A 64 0.41 2.11 9.06
N GLY A 65 -0.72 1.55 8.65
CA GLY A 65 -1.91 1.34 9.47
C GLY A 65 -2.74 2.62 9.50
N LEU A 66 -3.74 2.68 8.61
CA LEU A 66 -4.66 3.81 8.52
C LEU A 66 -5.75 3.65 9.59
N THR A 67 -5.84 4.60 10.53
CA THR A 67 -6.85 4.57 11.59
C THR A 67 -8.13 5.30 11.19
N ARG A 68 -9.21 5.07 11.93
CA ARG A 68 -10.46 5.84 11.82
C ARG A 68 -10.19 7.35 11.93
N GLU A 69 -9.38 7.75 12.91
CA GLU A 69 -9.02 9.15 13.12
C GLU A 69 -8.24 9.71 11.92
N ASP A 70 -7.34 8.92 11.33
CA ASP A 70 -6.63 9.34 10.12
C ASP A 70 -7.58 9.56 8.94
N VAL A 71 -8.60 8.71 8.79
CA VAL A 71 -9.65 8.83 7.75
C VAL A 71 -10.45 10.12 7.93
N GLU A 72 -10.93 10.37 9.15
CA GLU A 72 -11.75 11.53 9.47
C GLU A 72 -10.94 12.83 9.36
N ARG A 73 -9.76 12.88 10.00
CA ARG A 73 -8.90 14.07 10.05
C ARG A 73 -8.39 14.50 8.68
N GLN A 74 -8.12 13.54 7.79
CA GLN A 74 -7.65 13.83 6.43
C GLN A 74 -8.79 13.95 5.41
N GLY A 75 -10.04 13.71 5.81
CA GLY A 75 -11.20 13.72 4.91
C GLY A 75 -11.06 12.70 3.77
N LEU A 76 -10.51 11.51 4.06
CA LEU A 76 -10.31 10.49 3.04
C LEU A 76 -11.66 10.00 2.51
N ALA A 77 -11.70 9.66 1.22
CA ALA A 77 -12.89 9.11 0.57
C ALA A 77 -13.15 7.65 0.97
N LEU A 78 -13.12 7.34 2.27
CA LEU A 78 -13.36 6.03 2.87
C LEU A 78 -14.43 6.17 3.97
N PRO A 79 -15.25 5.13 4.21
CA PRO A 79 -16.03 5.04 5.43
C PRO A 79 -15.11 5.17 6.67
N PRO A 80 -15.47 5.95 7.70
CA PRO A 80 -14.68 6.01 8.92
C PRO A 80 -14.57 4.64 9.58
N ASP A 81 -13.36 4.10 9.63
CA ASP A 81 -13.03 2.80 10.22
C ASP A 81 -11.51 2.62 10.37
N ASP A 82 -11.09 1.60 11.12
CA ASP A 82 -9.69 1.20 11.19
C ASP A 82 -9.34 0.21 10.06
N TYR A 83 -8.37 0.60 9.25
CA TYR A 83 -7.82 -0.15 8.12
C TYR A 83 -6.37 -0.59 8.39
N ALA A 84 -6.05 -0.82 9.66
CA ALA A 84 -4.73 -1.27 10.10
C ALA A 84 -4.59 -2.80 9.94
N PRO A 85 -3.37 -3.32 9.76
CA PRO A 85 -3.13 -4.76 9.74
C PRO A 85 -3.55 -5.40 11.06
N THR A 86 -4.27 -6.52 10.98
CA THR A 86 -4.74 -7.28 12.16
C THR A 86 -3.93 -8.54 12.42
N THR A 87 -2.98 -8.86 11.54
CA THR A 87 -2.11 -10.04 11.62
C THR A 87 -0.67 -9.66 11.30
N LEU A 88 0.29 -10.48 11.74
CA LEU A 88 1.71 -10.28 11.46
C LEU A 88 1.97 -10.29 9.95
N GLU A 89 1.32 -11.19 9.22
CA GLU A 89 1.48 -11.33 7.78
C GLU A 89 0.99 -10.08 7.03
N GLN A 90 -0.14 -9.50 7.43
CA GLN A 90 -0.62 -8.24 6.85
C GLN A 90 0.36 -7.10 7.14
N GLU A 91 0.90 -7.01 8.35
CA GLU A 91 1.89 -5.99 8.70
C GLU A 91 3.17 -6.13 7.87
N VAL A 92 3.67 -7.36 7.69
CA VAL A 92 4.85 -7.63 6.84
C VAL A 92 4.61 -7.20 5.39
N VAL A 93 3.44 -7.51 4.81
CA VAL A 93 3.10 -7.08 3.44
C VAL A 93 2.97 -5.56 3.36
N MET A 94 2.29 -4.94 4.32
CA MET A 94 2.16 -3.49 4.42
C MET A 94 3.53 -2.81 4.43
N VAL A 95 4.48 -3.31 5.23
CA VAL A 95 5.85 -2.79 5.35
C VAL A 95 6.64 -3.02 4.06
N ALA A 96 6.59 -4.23 3.49
CA ALA A 96 7.30 -4.55 2.25
C ALA A 96 6.87 -3.67 1.07
N ASP A 97 5.58 -3.36 0.96
CA ASP A 97 5.03 -2.43 -0.04
C ASP A 97 5.67 -1.03 0.06
N LYS A 98 6.13 -0.59 1.25
CA LYS A 98 6.64 0.78 1.45
C LYS A 98 8.04 0.99 0.90
N TYR A 99 8.74 -0.10 0.60
CA TYR A 99 9.99 -0.08 -0.14
C TYR A 99 9.77 -0.04 -1.66
N HIS A 100 8.54 -0.07 -2.16
CA HIS A 100 8.23 -0.07 -3.58
C HIS A 100 7.43 1.17 -3.99
N SER A 101 7.60 1.59 -5.24
CA SER A 101 6.80 2.64 -5.87
C SER A 101 6.20 2.16 -7.17
N LYS A 102 4.90 2.36 -7.30
CA LYS A 102 4.07 2.06 -8.49
C LYS A 102 4.25 3.09 -9.63
N SER A 103 5.32 3.90 -9.59
CA SER A 103 5.62 4.80 -10.71
C SER A 103 6.03 4.00 -11.95
N VAL A 104 5.92 4.60 -13.14
CA VAL A 104 6.47 4.04 -14.37
C VAL A 104 7.66 4.90 -14.79
N PRO A 105 8.90 4.38 -14.84
CA PRO A 105 9.30 3.03 -14.43
C PRO A 105 9.27 2.84 -12.89
N PRO A 106 9.11 1.59 -12.40
CA PRO A 106 9.06 1.30 -10.98
C PRO A 106 10.42 1.54 -10.33
N LYS A 107 10.41 1.76 -9.02
CA LYS A 107 11.61 2.07 -8.23
C LYS A 107 11.48 1.59 -6.79
N PHE A 108 12.61 1.32 -6.17
CA PHE A 108 12.70 1.07 -4.74
C PHE A 108 12.80 2.39 -3.97
N LEU A 109 12.24 2.41 -2.76
CA LEU A 109 12.32 3.51 -1.82
C LEU A 109 13.26 3.14 -0.68
N THR A 110 14.14 4.07 -0.29
CA THR A 110 14.88 3.99 0.96
C THR A 110 13.96 4.26 2.17
N VAL A 111 14.42 3.89 3.37
CA VAL A 111 13.76 4.28 4.62
C VAL A 111 13.58 5.79 4.69
N GLU A 112 14.60 6.56 4.32
CA GLU A 112 14.53 8.03 4.34
C GLU A 112 13.47 8.57 3.37
N ALA A 113 13.43 8.05 2.14
CA ALA A 113 12.45 8.46 1.14
C ALA A 113 11.02 8.18 1.59
N TYR A 114 10.76 6.98 2.13
CA TYR A 114 9.43 6.68 2.65
C TYR A 114 9.11 7.45 3.94
N THR A 115 10.08 7.72 4.80
CA THR A 115 9.90 8.56 6.01
C THR A 115 9.39 9.95 5.62
N LYS A 116 10.00 10.58 4.60
CA LYS A 116 9.54 11.87 4.06
C LYS A 116 8.12 11.78 3.50
N LYS A 117 7.74 10.65 2.89
CA LYS A 117 6.39 10.42 2.38
C LYS A 117 5.38 10.26 3.53
N ALA A 118 5.69 9.45 4.54
CA ALA A 118 4.84 9.21 5.70
C ALA A 118 4.56 10.51 6.49
N ALA A 119 5.57 11.37 6.63
CA ALA A 119 5.44 12.65 7.34
C ALA A 119 4.40 13.61 6.70
N ARG A 120 4.14 13.49 5.39
CA ARG A 120 3.09 14.29 4.71
C ARG A 120 1.68 13.99 5.23
N PHE A 121 1.49 12.82 5.84
CA PHE A 121 0.24 12.38 6.45
C PHE A 121 0.24 12.54 7.99
N GLY A 122 1.20 13.30 8.52
CA GLY A 122 1.34 13.63 9.95
C GLY A 122 2.48 12.91 10.66
N GLU A 123 2.97 13.49 11.76
CA GLU A 123 4.07 12.93 12.56
C GLU A 123 3.74 11.55 13.15
N GLY A 124 2.47 11.24 13.38
CA GLY A 124 2.01 9.91 13.80
C GLY A 124 2.34 8.82 12.77
N ASN A 125 2.10 9.09 11.48
CA ASN A 125 2.44 8.18 10.39
C ASN A 125 3.96 7.98 10.29
N LYS A 126 4.74 9.07 10.39
CA LYS A 126 6.19 8.98 10.42
C LYS A 126 6.70 8.12 11.58
N ARG A 127 6.13 8.28 12.79
CA ARG A 127 6.52 7.48 13.96
C ARG A 127 6.22 6.00 13.77
N ARG A 128 4.98 5.67 13.36
CA ARG A 128 4.59 4.27 13.08
C ARG A 128 5.49 3.63 12.02
N TRP A 129 5.89 4.38 10.99
CA TRP A 129 6.86 3.91 10.01
C TRP A 129 8.23 3.58 10.63
N LEU A 130 8.78 4.47 11.45
CA LEU A 130 10.07 4.25 12.09
C LEU A 130 10.02 3.11 13.11
N ASP A 131 8.88 2.93 13.80
CA ASP A 131 8.67 1.82 14.74
C ASP A 131 8.72 0.46 14.03
N VAL A 132 8.05 0.33 12.87
CA VAL A 132 8.11 -0.92 12.08
C VAL A 132 9.49 -1.14 11.44
N VAL A 133 10.21 -0.07 11.05
CA VAL A 133 11.60 -0.18 10.60
C VAL A 133 12.52 -0.65 11.73
N ALA A 134 12.34 -0.14 12.94
CA ALA A 134 13.10 -0.61 14.10
C ALA A 134 12.79 -2.08 14.44
N LYS A 135 11.53 -2.49 14.28
CA LYS A 135 11.07 -3.87 14.52
C LYS A 135 11.64 -4.89 13.52
N TYR A 136 11.60 -4.58 12.22
CA TYR A 136 11.95 -5.54 11.16
C TYR A 136 13.37 -5.34 10.60
N GLY A 137 14.00 -4.22 10.90
CA GLY A 137 15.26 -3.82 10.29
C GLY A 137 15.08 -3.28 8.88
N VAL A 138 16.20 -3.00 8.23
CA VAL A 138 16.25 -2.46 6.87
C VAL A 138 16.74 -3.57 5.94
N PRO A 139 15.94 -4.01 4.95
CA PRO A 139 16.42 -4.94 3.93
C PRO A 139 17.54 -4.30 3.10
N ASP A 140 18.35 -5.11 2.42
CA ASP A 140 19.37 -4.61 1.48
C ASP A 140 18.70 -4.08 0.19
N ILE A 141 18.11 -2.89 0.29
CA ILE A 141 17.41 -2.22 -0.81
C ILE A 141 18.34 -1.97 -2.01
N PRO A 142 19.61 -1.54 -1.84
CA PRO A 142 20.55 -1.43 -2.96
C PRO A 142 20.78 -2.75 -3.70
N ALA A 143 20.95 -3.87 -2.99
CA ALA A 143 21.09 -5.18 -3.64
C ALA A 143 19.82 -5.61 -4.37
N LEU A 144 18.65 -5.35 -3.80
CA LEU A 144 17.36 -5.62 -4.46
C LEU A 144 17.17 -4.77 -5.72
N ALA A 145 17.45 -3.48 -5.63
CA ALA A 145 17.40 -2.55 -6.77
C ALA A 145 18.30 -3.02 -7.90
N LYS A 146 19.54 -3.44 -7.59
CA LYS A 146 20.47 -4.03 -8.57
C LYS A 146 19.94 -5.35 -9.15
N ARG A 147 19.38 -6.24 -8.32
CA ARG A 147 18.86 -7.55 -8.74
C ARG A 147 17.72 -7.42 -9.74
N PHE A 148 16.85 -6.42 -9.57
CA PHE A 148 15.67 -6.22 -10.41
C PHE A 148 15.84 -5.13 -11.48
N ASP A 149 17.05 -4.59 -11.65
CA ASP A 149 17.35 -3.48 -12.58
C ASP A 149 16.42 -2.27 -12.38
N MET A 150 16.20 -1.91 -11.10
CA MET A 150 15.32 -0.83 -10.68
C MET A 150 16.11 0.31 -10.06
N ARG A 151 15.62 1.54 -10.25
CA ARG A 151 16.21 2.71 -9.59
C ARG A 151 15.94 2.68 -8.09
N LEU A 152 16.86 3.23 -7.31
CA LEU A 152 16.73 3.50 -5.88
C LEU A 152 16.47 5.00 -5.67
N VAL A 153 15.50 5.35 -4.83
CA VAL A 153 15.21 6.75 -4.46
C VAL A 153 14.96 6.96 -2.97
#